data_AF-A0A1Q3ERL5-F1
#
_entry.id   AF-A0A1Q3ERL5-F1
#
_cell.length_a   1.000
_cell.length_b   1.000
_cell.length_c   1.000
_cell.angle_alpha   90.00
_cell.angle_beta   90.00
_cell.angle_gamma   90.00
#
_symmetry.space_group_name_H-M   'P 1'
#
loop_
_entity.id
_entity.type
_entity.pdbx_description
1 polymer ?
#
loop_
_entity_poly.entity_id
_entity_poly.type
_entity_poly.pdbx_seq_one_letter_code
_entity_poly.pdbx_strand_id
1 'polypeptide(L)'
;MSEPTTPSRSSTSAKPPRTPRSIYRDHEILVALLEKDVEGVSAVSKEVHKAEIGVAAANTQLKEQLDRAEQDIQEIRKLSSPPSTPTRPRKVKHILSLKILRTAPHPPHSAASRTQCKAHNVVASPSQRKISLVWISSEDEADFPDDSRGGWIPQSATKVSSDEDEPLPGSGGVTAAEARVQRAGKSIEKTYLVYHGRNNTEGLYFEWQGTKGATGVLELTDEFPDAVYKLFNNRKLAAKAYKECKRTGVLDIFKSPVQAKEHLIVVKGENPGVYNRCTLMKHGLCWHGGKVIVHIGTRYDAQQAFLALKNNHQTYELPKEKRWGLS
;
A
#
# COMPACT_ATOMS: atom_id res chain seq x y z
N MET A 1 -63.26 5.03 -85.44
CA MET A 1 -62.73 5.82 -84.32
C MET A 1 -62.91 4.97 -83.09
N SER A 2 -61.80 4.49 -82.52
CA SER A 2 -61.78 3.52 -81.42
C SER A 2 -61.21 4.21 -80.19
N GLU A 3 -62.00 4.28 -79.12
CA GLU A 3 -61.57 4.82 -77.83
C GLU A 3 -60.80 3.77 -77.02
N PRO A 4 -59.73 4.15 -76.31
CA PRO A 4 -58.95 3.22 -75.48
C PRO A 4 -59.52 3.15 -74.06
N THR A 5 -59.90 1.95 -73.62
CA THR A 5 -60.31 1.68 -72.23
C THR A 5 -59.08 1.43 -71.34
N THR A 6 -58.86 2.33 -70.38
CA THR A 6 -57.81 2.29 -69.36
C THR A 6 -58.14 1.30 -68.22
N PRO A 7 -57.17 0.55 -67.67
CA PRO A 7 -57.41 -0.32 -66.52
C PRO A 7 -57.38 0.45 -65.19
N SER A 8 -58.41 0.26 -64.38
CA SER A 8 -58.54 0.74 -63.00
C SER A 8 -57.50 0.12 -62.07
N ARG A 9 -56.67 0.97 -61.45
CA ARG A 9 -55.64 0.60 -60.47
C ARG A 9 -56.20 0.79 -59.05
N SER A 10 -56.51 -0.31 -58.38
CA SER A 10 -56.96 -0.34 -56.98
C SER A 10 -55.82 0.10 -56.05
N SER A 11 -55.96 1.26 -55.42
CA SER A 11 -55.03 1.78 -54.41
C SER A 11 -55.36 1.18 -53.03
N THR A 12 -54.59 0.19 -52.59
CA THR A 12 -54.60 -0.25 -51.19
C THR A 12 -53.95 0.83 -50.33
N SER A 13 -54.80 1.56 -49.58
CA SER A 13 -54.41 2.55 -48.57
C SER A 13 -53.71 1.85 -47.40
N ALA A 14 -52.37 1.89 -47.40
CA ALA A 14 -51.55 1.40 -46.30
C ALA A 14 -51.61 2.38 -45.13
N LYS A 15 -52.17 1.92 -44.01
CA LYS A 15 -52.24 2.64 -42.74
C LYS A 15 -50.82 2.85 -42.20
N PRO A 16 -50.39 4.09 -41.89
CA PRO A 16 -49.02 4.36 -41.46
C PRO A 16 -48.74 3.68 -40.11
N PRO A 17 -47.53 3.10 -39.93
CA PRO A 17 -47.14 2.42 -38.72
C PRO A 17 -47.11 3.41 -37.56
N ARG A 18 -47.90 3.13 -36.52
CA ARG A 18 -47.82 3.86 -35.24
C ARG A 18 -46.46 3.59 -34.63
N THR A 19 -45.58 4.59 -34.67
CA THR A 19 -44.30 4.56 -33.97
C THR A 19 -44.53 4.50 -32.45
N PRO A 20 -43.78 3.65 -31.72
CA PRO A 20 -43.93 3.50 -30.28
C PRO A 20 -43.42 4.75 -29.56
N ARG A 21 -44.36 5.56 -29.05
CA ARG A 21 -44.09 6.80 -28.28
C ARG A 21 -43.43 6.60 -26.91
N SER A 22 -43.11 5.36 -26.49
CA SER A 22 -42.65 5.12 -25.10
C SER A 22 -41.16 5.39 -24.89
N ILE A 23 -40.33 5.37 -25.94
CA ILE A 23 -38.86 5.50 -25.81
C ILE A 23 -38.45 6.93 -25.37
N TYR A 24 -39.24 7.94 -25.70
CA TYR A 24 -38.92 9.34 -25.37
C TYR A 24 -39.09 9.67 -23.88
N ARG A 25 -40.00 9.00 -23.16
CA ARG A 25 -40.23 9.30 -21.74
C ARG A 25 -39.10 8.82 -20.84
N ASP A 26 -38.49 7.69 -21.19
CA ASP A 26 -37.38 7.15 -20.40
C ASP A 26 -36.11 8.02 -20.52
N HIS A 27 -35.93 8.68 -21.67
CA HIS A 27 -34.83 9.63 -21.87
C HIS A 27 -35.00 10.90 -21.03
N GLU A 28 -36.21 11.45 -20.94
CA GLU A 28 -36.47 12.64 -20.10
C GLU A 28 -36.22 12.36 -18.61
N ILE A 29 -36.58 11.16 -18.13
CA ILE A 29 -36.33 10.76 -16.73
C ILE A 29 -34.83 10.62 -16.45
N LEU A 30 -34.07 10.04 -17.39
CA LEU A 30 -32.61 9.90 -17.25
C LEU A 30 -31.89 11.25 -17.26
N VAL A 31 -32.32 12.19 -18.11
CA VAL A 31 -31.75 13.55 -18.14
C VAL A 31 -32.03 14.27 -16.82
N ALA A 32 -33.26 14.21 -16.30
CA ALA A 32 -33.61 14.85 -15.03
C ALA A 32 -32.83 14.27 -13.82
N LEU A 33 -32.55 12.96 -13.83
CA LEU A 33 -31.70 12.33 -12.81
C LEU A 33 -30.25 12.81 -12.90
N LEU A 34 -29.70 12.92 -14.12
CA LEU A 34 -28.34 13.41 -14.33
C LEU A 34 -28.18 14.88 -13.93
N GLU A 35 -29.15 15.74 -14.24
CA GLU A 35 -29.13 17.15 -13.84
C GLU A 35 -29.11 17.29 -12.31
N LYS A 36 -29.91 16.48 -11.61
CA LYS A 36 -29.94 16.47 -10.14
C LYS A 36 -28.60 16.02 -9.53
N ASP A 37 -27.95 15.02 -10.13
CA ASP A 37 -26.64 14.55 -9.66
C ASP A 37 -25.56 15.61 -9.91
N VAL A 38 -25.61 16.34 -11.04
CA VAL A 38 -24.68 17.44 -11.35
C VAL A 38 -24.82 18.59 -10.34
N GLU A 39 -26.06 18.96 -9.96
CA GLU A 39 -26.29 19.95 -8.91
C GLU A 39 -25.73 19.50 -7.55
N GLY A 40 -25.90 18.23 -7.20
CA GLY A 40 -25.34 17.64 -5.99
C GLY A 40 -23.80 17.73 -5.94
N VAL A 41 -23.14 17.38 -7.05
CA VAL A 41 -21.67 17.46 -7.17
C VAL A 41 -21.19 18.91 -7.06
N SER A 42 -21.91 19.88 -7.63
CA SER A 42 -21.58 21.30 -7.54
C SER A 42 -21.64 21.82 -6.10
N ALA A 43 -22.63 21.41 -5.31
CA ALA A 43 -22.73 21.79 -3.90
C ALA A 43 -21.58 21.22 -3.06
N VAL A 44 -21.24 19.93 -3.27
CA VAL A 44 -20.11 19.29 -2.58
C VAL A 44 -18.78 19.96 -2.93
N SER A 45 -18.56 20.29 -4.21
CA SER A 45 -17.34 20.97 -4.66
C SER A 45 -17.14 22.34 -3.98
N LYS A 46 -18.22 23.10 -3.76
CA LYS A 46 -18.16 24.39 -3.04
C LYS A 46 -17.75 24.23 -1.57
N GLU A 47 -18.28 23.22 -0.89
CA GLU A 47 -17.91 22.95 0.51
C GLU A 47 -16.46 22.45 0.65
N VAL A 48 -15.99 21.61 -0.29
CA VAL A 48 -14.58 21.20 -0.34
C VAL A 48 -13.67 22.41 -0.51
N HIS A 49 -13.98 23.31 -1.45
CA HIS A 49 -13.17 24.50 -1.67
C HIS A 49 -13.14 25.44 -0.45
N LYS A 50 -14.27 25.57 0.25
CA LYS A 50 -14.35 26.33 1.50
C LYS A 50 -13.49 25.71 2.60
N ALA A 51 -13.48 24.38 2.71
CA ALA A 51 -12.64 23.66 3.66
C ALA A 51 -11.14 23.83 3.33
N GLU A 52 -10.76 23.76 2.06
CA GLU A 52 -9.38 24.01 1.59
C GLU A 52 -8.87 25.39 1.99
N ILE A 53 -9.68 26.44 1.79
CA ILE A 53 -9.35 27.80 2.23
C ILE A 53 -9.15 27.86 3.74
N GLY A 54 -10.01 27.18 4.51
CA GLY A 54 -9.89 27.10 5.98
C GLY A 54 -8.59 26.44 6.42
N VAL A 55 -8.20 25.33 5.79
CA VAL A 55 -6.95 24.62 6.06
C VAL A 55 -5.74 25.49 5.71
N ALA A 56 -5.76 26.19 4.57
CA ALA A 56 -4.68 27.09 4.17
C ALA A 56 -4.49 28.25 5.16
N ALA A 57 -5.59 28.83 5.66
CA ALA A 57 -5.56 29.88 6.68
C ALA A 57 -4.99 29.36 8.02
N ALA A 58 -5.44 28.19 8.48
CA ALA A 58 -4.93 27.57 9.70
C ALA A 58 -3.42 27.25 9.62
N ASN A 59 -2.96 26.76 8.47
CA ASN A 59 -1.53 26.49 8.25
C ASN A 59 -0.68 27.77 8.27
N THR A 60 -1.20 28.86 7.71
CA THR A 60 -0.53 30.17 7.76
C THR A 60 -0.39 30.66 9.21
N GLN A 61 -1.46 30.56 9.99
CA GLN A 61 -1.44 30.93 11.41
C GLN A 61 -0.47 30.06 12.24
N LEU A 62 -0.42 28.75 11.99
CA LEU A 62 0.50 27.84 12.66
C LEU A 62 1.97 28.23 12.38
N LYS A 63 2.27 28.60 11.13
CA LYS A 63 3.61 29.06 10.73
C LYS A 63 4.02 30.33 11.47
N GLU A 64 3.12 31.32 11.58
CA GLU A 64 3.37 32.54 12.35
C GLU A 64 3.56 32.28 13.86
N GLN A 65 2.91 31.26 14.41
CA GLN A 65 3.14 30.84 15.81
C GLN A 65 4.51 30.17 15.97
N LEU A 66 4.92 29.35 15.01
CA LEU A 66 6.24 28.71 15.01
C LEU A 66 7.36 29.75 14.93
N ASP A 67 7.23 30.73 14.02
CA ASP A 67 8.21 31.80 13.85
C ASP A 67 8.35 32.66 15.14
N ARG A 68 7.22 32.94 15.83
CA ARG A 68 7.22 33.62 17.13
C ARG A 68 7.93 32.80 18.21
N ALA A 69 7.60 31.50 18.33
CA ALA A 69 8.24 30.63 19.31
C ALA A 69 9.76 30.51 19.07
N GLU A 70 10.20 30.50 17.81
CA GLU A 70 11.62 30.49 17.47
C GLU A 70 12.33 31.79 17.88
N GLN A 71 11.68 32.95 17.68
CA GLN A 71 12.20 34.23 18.16
C GLN A 71 12.34 34.25 19.69
N ASP A 72 11.33 33.79 20.43
CA ASP A 72 11.38 33.71 21.90
C ASP A 72 12.55 32.84 22.39
N ILE A 73 12.77 31.69 21.75
CA ILE A 73 13.91 30.81 22.05
C ILE A 73 15.25 31.53 21.81
N GLN A 74 15.35 32.32 20.74
CA GLN A 74 16.56 33.10 20.47
C GLN A 74 16.79 34.20 21.51
N GLU A 75 15.75 34.87 22.00
CA GLU A 75 15.86 35.85 23.08
C GLU A 75 16.33 35.22 24.39
N ILE A 76 15.74 34.08 24.77
CA ILE A 76 16.16 33.33 25.97
C ILE A 76 17.63 32.90 25.85
N ARG A 77 18.10 32.49 24.67
CA ARG A 77 19.52 32.17 24.44
C ARG A 77 20.44 33.38 24.61
N LYS A 78 20.02 34.57 24.19
CA LYS A 78 20.79 35.81 24.41
C LYS A 78 20.89 36.13 25.90
N LEU A 79 19.82 35.95 26.66
CA LEU A 79 19.77 36.23 28.10
C LEU A 79 20.51 35.19 28.96
N SER A 80 20.51 33.92 28.52
CA SER A 80 21.16 32.81 29.22
C SER A 80 22.62 32.59 28.86
N SER A 81 23.16 33.39 27.93
CA SER A 81 24.59 33.36 27.62
C SER A 81 25.34 33.78 28.89
N PRO A 82 26.18 32.90 29.48
CA PRO A 82 26.90 33.23 30.70
C PRO A 82 27.73 34.48 30.45
N PRO A 83 27.75 35.46 31.38
CA PRO A 83 28.56 36.65 31.21
C PRO A 83 29.99 36.19 30.96
N SER A 84 30.53 36.58 29.80
CA SER A 84 31.89 36.24 29.37
C SER A 84 32.83 36.54 30.53
N THR A 85 33.19 35.50 31.28
CA THR A 85 34.03 35.64 32.44
C THR A 85 35.38 36.05 31.86
N PRO A 86 35.95 37.20 32.27
CA PRO A 86 37.23 37.64 31.74
C PRO A 86 38.22 36.51 32.02
N THR A 87 38.59 35.82 30.95
CA THR A 87 39.47 34.66 31.01
C THR A 87 40.84 35.21 31.30
N ARG A 88 41.12 35.40 32.60
CA ARG A 88 42.44 35.79 33.07
C ARG A 88 43.39 34.68 32.61
N PRO A 89 44.40 34.97 31.78
CA PRO A 89 45.31 33.95 31.26
C PRO A 89 46.09 33.36 32.44
N ARG A 90 45.63 32.22 32.95
CA ARG A 90 46.42 31.39 33.86
C ARG A 90 47.47 30.69 33.00
N LYS A 91 48.70 31.19 33.07
CA LYS A 91 49.92 30.47 32.68
C LYS A 91 49.97 29.16 33.48
N VAL A 92 49.41 28.10 32.94
CA VAL A 92 49.57 26.74 33.46
C VAL A 92 50.96 26.28 33.03
N LYS A 93 51.91 26.25 33.97
CA LYS A 93 53.19 25.58 33.79
C LYS A 93 52.91 24.09 33.66
N HIS A 94 53.10 23.53 32.47
CA HIS A 94 53.12 22.09 32.24
C HIS A 94 54.25 21.48 33.09
N ILE A 95 53.87 20.71 34.10
CA ILE A 95 54.80 19.85 34.83
C ILE A 95 55.00 18.60 33.98
N LEU A 96 56.22 18.46 33.46
CA LEU A 96 56.76 17.24 32.86
C LEU A 96 56.90 16.17 33.95
N SER A 97 56.26 15.02 33.76
CA SER A 97 56.49 13.76 34.48
C SER A 97 55.80 12.66 33.64
N LEU A 98 56.35 11.49 33.36
CA LEU A 98 57.58 10.83 33.77
C LEU A 98 57.83 9.73 32.72
N LYS A 99 59.05 9.63 32.19
CA LYS A 99 59.51 8.47 31.42
C LYS A 99 59.71 7.30 32.38
N ILE A 100 59.04 6.17 32.17
CA ILE A 100 59.51 4.88 32.69
C ILE A 100 59.70 3.95 31.50
N LEU A 101 60.98 3.75 31.18
CA LEU A 101 61.53 2.69 30.38
C LEU A 101 61.66 1.46 31.29
N ARG A 102 61.22 0.27 30.85
CA ARG A 102 61.89 -1.00 31.23
C ARG A 102 61.57 -2.11 30.23
N THR A 103 62.65 -2.72 29.79
CA THR A 103 62.83 -3.74 28.76
C THR A 103 62.83 -5.17 29.35
N ALA A 104 62.25 -6.10 28.56
CA ALA A 104 62.62 -7.52 28.33
C ALA A 104 62.46 -8.56 29.48
N PRO A 105 62.61 -9.89 29.22
CA PRO A 105 62.01 -10.76 28.19
C PRO A 105 61.34 -12.06 28.77
N HIS A 106 60.68 -12.84 27.90
CA HIS A 106 60.07 -14.21 28.01
C HIS A 106 60.86 -15.28 28.83
N PRO A 107 60.29 -16.44 29.30
CA PRO A 107 59.51 -17.43 28.50
C PRO A 107 58.47 -18.31 29.31
N PRO A 108 58.13 -19.59 28.98
CA PRO A 108 56.77 -20.05 28.64
C PRO A 108 56.17 -21.06 29.67
N HIS A 109 55.06 -21.74 29.30
CA HIS A 109 54.29 -22.76 30.05
C HIS A 109 53.20 -22.19 30.98
N SER A 110 52.02 -22.77 31.18
CA SER A 110 51.25 -23.85 30.56
C SER A 110 49.84 -23.74 31.18
N ALA A 111 48.82 -24.11 30.41
CA ALA A 111 47.49 -24.60 30.82
C ALA A 111 46.85 -24.09 32.12
N ALA A 112 45.76 -23.32 31.99
CA ALA A 112 44.45 -23.56 32.64
C ALA A 112 43.57 -22.31 32.49
N SER A 113 42.75 -22.27 31.43
CA SER A 113 41.81 -21.18 31.18
C SER A 113 40.57 -21.33 32.08
N ARG A 114 40.62 -20.70 33.26
CA ARG A 114 39.43 -20.36 34.05
C ARG A 114 39.12 -18.89 33.82
N THR A 115 38.24 -18.61 32.87
CA THR A 115 37.86 -17.24 32.48
C THR A 115 36.97 -16.62 33.56
N GLN A 116 37.59 -15.87 34.47
CA GLN A 116 36.92 -14.82 35.23
C GLN A 116 36.82 -13.57 34.34
N CYS A 117 35.61 -13.25 33.88
CA CYS A 117 35.35 -11.99 33.19
C CYS A 117 35.33 -10.84 34.22
N LYS A 118 36.47 -10.16 34.32
CA LYS A 118 36.66 -8.90 35.04
C LYS A 118 35.98 -7.80 34.23
N ALA A 119 34.92 -7.21 34.78
CA ALA A 119 34.19 -6.10 34.20
C ALA A 119 35.10 -4.87 34.08
N HIS A 120 35.51 -4.53 32.86
CA HIS A 120 36.08 -3.24 32.53
C HIS A 120 34.93 -2.27 32.26
N ASN A 121 34.76 -1.30 33.16
CA ASN A 121 33.92 -0.13 32.97
C ASN A 121 34.61 0.79 31.94
N VAL A 122 34.35 0.56 30.65
CA VAL A 122 34.63 1.52 29.60
C VAL A 122 33.35 2.29 29.34
N VAL A 123 33.28 3.51 29.86
CA VAL A 123 32.27 4.51 29.49
C VAL A 123 32.55 4.88 28.04
N ALA A 124 31.97 4.10 27.12
CA ALA A 124 31.97 4.41 25.70
C ALA A 124 30.94 5.51 25.46
N SER A 125 31.42 6.67 25.04
CA SER A 125 30.60 7.78 24.57
C SER A 125 29.57 7.30 23.54
N PRO A 126 28.29 7.69 23.66
CA PRO A 126 27.27 7.27 22.72
C PRO A 126 27.55 7.88 21.35
N SER A 127 28.16 7.08 20.47
CA SER A 127 28.24 7.36 19.05
C SER A 127 26.80 7.46 18.53
N GLN A 128 26.40 8.68 18.16
CA GLN A 128 25.13 8.98 17.52
C GLN A 128 25.02 8.18 16.22
N ARG A 129 24.40 6.99 16.29
CA ARG A 129 24.06 6.23 15.10
C ARG A 129 22.93 6.96 14.40
N LYS A 130 23.25 7.50 13.23
CA LYS A 130 22.34 8.19 12.32
C LYS A 130 21.20 7.23 11.98
N ILE A 131 20.02 7.46 12.55
CA ILE A 131 18.81 6.72 12.19
C ILE A 131 18.47 7.15 10.76
N SER A 132 18.69 6.25 9.80
CA SER A 132 18.19 6.40 8.44
C SER A 132 16.69 6.18 8.45
N LEU A 133 15.93 7.19 8.88
CA LEU A 133 14.48 7.22 8.74
C LEU A 133 14.15 7.49 7.28
N VAL A 134 13.87 6.42 6.52
CA VAL A 134 13.21 6.54 5.22
C VAL A 134 11.74 6.82 5.52
N TRP A 135 11.36 8.10 5.52
CA TRP A 135 9.97 8.51 5.59
C TRP A 135 9.34 8.30 4.22
N ILE A 136 8.51 7.27 4.10
CA ILE A 136 7.55 7.17 2.99
C ILE A 136 6.25 7.79 3.52
N SER A 137 6.19 9.12 3.51
CA SER A 137 4.93 9.84 3.74
C SER A 137 4.15 9.82 2.43
N SER A 138 3.11 8.98 2.36
CA SER A 138 2.05 9.15 1.36
C SER A 138 1.03 10.13 1.96
N GLU A 139 1.30 11.42 1.85
CA GLU A 139 0.46 12.51 2.40
C GLU A 139 -0.65 12.97 1.44
N ASP A 140 -0.75 12.37 0.26
CA ASP A 140 -1.85 12.65 -0.67
C ASP A 140 -3.06 11.75 -0.39
N GLU A 141 -3.86 12.14 0.61
CA GLU A 141 -5.27 11.75 0.73
C GLU A 141 -6.10 12.59 -0.25
N ALA A 142 -5.75 12.55 -1.54
CA ALA A 142 -6.62 13.07 -2.59
C ALA A 142 -7.76 12.07 -2.80
N ASP A 143 -8.99 12.50 -2.52
CA ASP A 143 -10.22 11.85 -2.96
C ASP A 143 -10.22 11.80 -4.50
N PHE A 144 -9.56 10.79 -5.06
CA PHE A 144 -9.67 10.52 -6.49
C PHE A 144 -11.08 10.00 -6.77
N PRO A 145 -11.77 10.54 -7.79
CA PRO A 145 -13.08 10.04 -8.18
C PRO A 145 -12.99 8.54 -8.47
N ASP A 146 -14.04 7.82 -8.10
CA ASP A 146 -14.22 6.40 -8.36
C ASP A 146 -14.26 6.12 -9.87
N ASP A 147 -13.10 6.10 -10.52
CA ASP A 147 -12.92 5.72 -11.91
C ASP A 147 -12.99 4.19 -12.04
N SER A 148 -14.14 3.63 -11.68
CA SER A 148 -14.51 2.23 -11.89
C SER A 148 -14.69 1.85 -13.38
N ARG A 149 -14.17 2.66 -14.32
CA ARG A 149 -14.16 2.36 -15.77
C ARG A 149 -12.77 2.06 -16.36
N GLY A 150 -11.74 1.96 -15.52
CA GLY A 150 -10.44 1.41 -15.94
C GLY A 150 -10.46 -0.12 -15.99
N GLY A 151 -10.82 -0.69 -17.14
CA GLY A 151 -10.72 -2.14 -17.38
C GLY A 151 -9.28 -2.62 -17.19
N TRP A 152 -9.02 -3.37 -16.12
CA TRP A 152 -7.78 -4.10 -15.94
C TRP A 152 -7.70 -5.21 -17.00
N ILE A 153 -6.92 -4.99 -18.05
CA ILE A 153 -6.60 -6.03 -19.04
C ILE A 153 -5.59 -6.98 -18.39
N PRO A 154 -5.91 -8.27 -18.21
CA PRO A 154 -4.94 -9.26 -17.74
C PRO A 154 -3.75 -9.32 -18.70
N GLN A 155 -2.52 -9.35 -18.19
CA GLN A 155 -1.31 -9.52 -19.02
C GLN A 155 -1.14 -10.93 -19.63
N SER A 156 -2.20 -11.74 -19.66
CA SER A 156 -2.20 -13.07 -20.28
C SER A 156 -3.12 -13.08 -21.51
N ALA A 157 -2.65 -12.53 -22.62
CA ALA A 157 -3.25 -12.75 -23.93
C ALA A 157 -2.18 -12.70 -25.04
N THR A 158 -1.44 -13.79 -25.19
CA THR A 158 -0.78 -14.12 -26.45
C THR A 158 -1.85 -14.32 -27.53
N LYS A 159 -1.70 -13.54 -28.60
CA LYS A 159 -2.49 -13.55 -29.83
C LYS A 159 -2.41 -14.95 -30.47
N VAL A 160 -3.44 -15.78 -30.33
CA VAL A 160 -3.57 -17.04 -31.08
C VAL A 160 -4.40 -16.77 -32.33
N SER A 161 -3.79 -17.12 -33.45
CA SER A 161 -4.31 -17.03 -34.81
C SER A 161 -5.63 -17.78 -34.98
N SER A 162 -6.49 -17.21 -35.81
CA SER A 162 -7.58 -17.83 -36.56
C SER A 162 -7.16 -19.13 -37.24
N ASP A 163 -7.99 -20.16 -37.13
CA ASP A 163 -8.27 -21.11 -38.21
C ASP A 163 -9.65 -21.75 -37.99
N GLU A 164 -10.38 -21.89 -39.10
CA GLU A 164 -11.76 -22.38 -39.20
C GLU A 164 -11.82 -23.91 -39.06
N ASP A 165 -12.92 -24.45 -38.52
CA ASP A 165 -13.74 -25.48 -39.20
C ASP A 165 -14.79 -26.06 -38.24
N GLU A 166 -16.05 -25.99 -38.68
CA GLU A 166 -17.19 -26.74 -38.13
C GLU A 166 -17.00 -28.26 -38.30
N PRO A 167 -17.63 -29.07 -37.43
CA PRO A 167 -18.83 -29.73 -37.92
C PRO A 167 -19.99 -29.74 -36.90
N LEU A 168 -21.19 -29.50 -37.43
CA LEU A 168 -22.48 -29.71 -36.78
C LEU A 168 -22.70 -31.17 -36.36
N PRO A 169 -23.31 -31.41 -35.19
CA PRO A 169 -24.10 -32.61 -34.99
C PRO A 169 -25.56 -32.27 -34.65
N GLY A 170 -26.46 -32.77 -35.50
CA GLY A 170 -27.61 -33.58 -35.11
C GLY A 170 -28.69 -32.95 -34.22
N SER A 171 -29.81 -32.61 -34.87
CA SER A 171 -31.12 -32.45 -34.23
C SER A 171 -31.56 -33.75 -33.54
N GLY A 172 -31.28 -33.86 -32.24
CA GLY A 172 -31.79 -34.92 -31.36
C GLY A 172 -32.53 -34.27 -30.19
N GLY A 173 -33.86 -34.38 -30.19
CA GLY A 173 -34.73 -33.77 -29.19
C GLY A 173 -34.43 -34.25 -27.77
N VAL A 174 -33.98 -33.33 -26.92
CA VAL A 174 -33.85 -33.54 -25.48
C VAL A 174 -35.07 -32.92 -24.80
N THR A 175 -35.83 -33.76 -24.12
CA THR A 175 -37.07 -33.41 -23.43
C THR A 175 -36.85 -32.37 -22.32
N ALA A 176 -37.70 -31.34 -22.29
CA ALA A 176 -37.65 -30.17 -21.41
C ALA A 176 -37.83 -30.44 -19.89
N ALA A 177 -37.88 -31.70 -19.46
CA ALA A 177 -38.13 -32.08 -18.06
C ALA A 177 -36.86 -32.35 -17.23
N GLU A 178 -35.69 -32.46 -17.86
CA GLU A 178 -34.42 -32.79 -17.17
C GLU A 178 -33.42 -31.62 -17.12
N ALA A 179 -33.88 -30.39 -17.40
CA ALA A 179 -33.05 -29.19 -17.45
C ALA A 179 -33.06 -28.37 -16.13
N ARG A 180 -33.51 -28.93 -15.00
CA ARG A 180 -33.81 -28.15 -13.78
C ARG A 180 -33.14 -28.59 -12.48
N VAL A 181 -32.00 -29.28 -12.49
CA VAL A 181 -31.18 -29.42 -11.26
C VAL A 181 -29.66 -29.43 -11.53
N GLN A 182 -29.19 -28.62 -12.47
CA GLN A 182 -27.83 -28.08 -12.36
C GLN A 182 -27.96 -26.66 -11.83
N ARG A 183 -28.12 -26.53 -10.50
CA ARG A 183 -27.75 -25.26 -9.86
C ARG A 183 -26.28 -25.09 -10.21
N ALA A 184 -26.01 -24.21 -11.17
CA ALA A 184 -24.67 -23.78 -11.53
C ALA A 184 -24.01 -23.28 -10.25
N GLY A 185 -23.31 -24.17 -9.56
CA GLY A 185 -22.53 -23.84 -8.39
C GLY A 185 -21.53 -22.82 -8.89
N LYS A 186 -21.70 -21.55 -8.49
CA LYS A 186 -20.71 -20.51 -8.75
C LYS A 186 -19.41 -21.02 -8.15
N SER A 187 -18.54 -21.54 -9.00
CA SER A 187 -17.19 -21.93 -8.61
C SER A 187 -16.56 -20.70 -8.00
N ILE A 188 -16.15 -20.80 -6.73
CA ILE A 188 -15.48 -19.71 -6.04
C ILE A 188 -14.17 -19.50 -6.78
N GLU A 189 -14.09 -18.42 -7.55
CA GLU A 189 -12.90 -18.04 -8.30
C GLU A 189 -11.83 -17.61 -7.28
N LYS A 190 -10.85 -18.49 -7.10
CA LYS A 190 -9.69 -18.25 -6.24
C LYS A 190 -8.80 -17.21 -6.91
N THR A 191 -8.39 -16.18 -6.17
CA THR A 191 -7.44 -15.18 -6.64
C THR A 191 -6.29 -15.11 -5.64
N TYR A 192 -5.08 -15.25 -6.12
CA TYR A 192 -3.87 -15.18 -5.33
C TYR A 192 -3.26 -13.79 -5.51
N LEU A 193 -2.87 -13.17 -4.40
CA LEU A 193 -2.14 -11.91 -4.39
C LEU A 193 -0.73 -12.20 -3.89
N VAL A 194 0.26 -11.96 -4.75
CA VAL A 194 1.68 -12.02 -4.42
C VAL A 194 2.14 -10.60 -4.11
N TYR A 195 2.52 -10.37 -2.86
CA TYR A 195 3.09 -9.11 -2.39
C TYR A 195 4.61 -9.07 -2.62
N HIS A 196 5.27 -10.23 -2.53
CA HIS A 196 6.69 -10.38 -2.78
C HIS A 196 6.97 -11.78 -3.32
N GLY A 197 7.42 -11.87 -4.57
CA GLY A 197 7.90 -13.10 -5.20
C GLY A 197 9.33 -12.94 -5.71
N ARG A 198 9.84 -14.00 -6.33
CA ARG A 198 11.15 -14.00 -7.02
C ARG A 198 11.27 -12.80 -7.97
N ASN A 199 12.49 -12.27 -8.12
CA ASN A 199 12.76 -11.11 -8.98
C ASN A 199 11.92 -9.86 -8.65
N ASN A 200 11.50 -9.70 -7.39
CA ASN A 200 10.63 -8.61 -6.94
C ASN A 200 9.28 -8.54 -7.68
N THR A 201 8.77 -9.68 -8.15
CA THR A 201 7.45 -9.73 -8.79
C THR A 201 6.35 -9.55 -7.74
N GLU A 202 5.35 -8.74 -8.09
CA GLU A 202 4.14 -8.53 -7.31
C GLU A 202 2.93 -8.50 -8.25
N GLY A 203 1.76 -8.94 -7.79
CA GLY A 203 0.57 -8.92 -8.63
C GLY A 203 -0.53 -9.88 -8.21
N LEU A 204 -1.59 -9.88 -9.01
CA LEU A 204 -2.73 -10.79 -8.88
C LEU A 204 -2.58 -11.93 -9.87
N TYR A 205 -2.79 -13.14 -9.39
CA TYR A 205 -2.67 -14.38 -10.13
C TYR A 205 -3.93 -15.21 -9.93
N PHE A 206 -4.35 -15.92 -10.98
CA PHE A 206 -5.60 -16.69 -10.98
C PHE A 206 -5.35 -18.21 -10.90
N GLU A 207 -4.09 -18.62 -11.05
CA GLU A 207 -3.67 -20.02 -11.02
C GLU A 207 -2.57 -20.22 -9.98
N TRP A 208 -2.64 -21.33 -9.25
CA TRP A 208 -1.57 -21.71 -8.32
C TRP A 208 -0.33 -22.17 -9.07
N GLN A 209 -0.50 -23.09 -10.01
CA GLN A 209 0.55 -23.58 -10.90
C GLN A 209 0.25 -23.06 -12.30
N GLY A 210 1.26 -22.52 -12.96
CA GLY A 210 1.11 -21.92 -14.28
C GLY A 210 0.73 -22.96 -15.33
N THR A 211 -0.28 -22.67 -16.15
CA THR A 211 -0.62 -23.50 -17.31
C THR A 211 -0.30 -22.78 -18.63
N LYS A 212 0.09 -23.55 -19.67
CA LYS A 212 0.25 -23.05 -21.04
C LYS A 212 1.21 -21.84 -21.18
N GLY A 213 2.26 -21.81 -20.36
CA GLY A 213 3.26 -20.74 -20.37
C GLY A 213 2.85 -19.47 -19.60
N ALA A 214 1.68 -19.45 -18.95
CA ALA A 214 1.39 -18.44 -17.94
C ALA A 214 2.13 -18.77 -16.64
N THR A 215 2.66 -17.75 -15.96
CA THR A 215 3.31 -17.90 -14.66
C THR A 215 2.25 -17.99 -13.54
N GLY A 216 2.26 -19.07 -12.77
CA GLY A 216 1.45 -19.22 -11.57
C GLY A 216 2.14 -18.68 -10.32
N VAL A 217 1.48 -18.80 -9.18
CA VAL A 217 2.03 -18.37 -7.88
C VAL A 217 3.16 -19.27 -7.41
N LEU A 218 3.07 -20.56 -7.70
CA LEU A 218 4.06 -21.55 -7.31
C LEU A 218 5.42 -21.17 -7.90
N GLU A 219 5.51 -20.86 -9.19
CA GLU A 219 6.77 -20.50 -9.85
C GLU A 219 7.43 -19.25 -9.27
N LEU A 220 6.65 -18.35 -8.66
CA LEU A 220 7.13 -17.11 -8.05
C LEU A 220 7.52 -17.24 -6.58
N THR A 221 6.95 -18.24 -5.90
CA THR A 221 7.05 -18.40 -4.44
C THR A 221 7.85 -19.64 -4.04
N ASP A 222 7.97 -20.62 -4.93
CA ASP A 222 8.68 -21.86 -4.69
C ASP A 222 10.16 -21.60 -4.41
N GLU A 223 10.71 -22.29 -3.43
CA GLU A 223 12.08 -22.12 -2.89
C GLU A 223 12.48 -20.66 -2.59
N PHE A 224 11.53 -19.74 -2.46
CA PHE A 224 11.79 -18.34 -2.11
C PHE A 224 11.31 -18.12 -0.67
N PRO A 225 12.20 -18.23 0.34
CA PRO A 225 11.80 -18.24 1.75
C PRO A 225 11.13 -16.94 2.20
N ASP A 226 11.44 -15.83 1.52
CA ASP A 226 10.87 -14.51 1.78
C ASP A 226 9.57 -14.26 1.00
N ALA A 227 9.05 -15.25 0.26
CA ALA A 227 7.82 -15.09 -0.50
C ALA A 227 6.64 -14.70 0.40
N VAL A 228 5.91 -13.67 0.01
CA VAL A 228 4.70 -13.22 0.71
C VAL A 228 3.53 -13.21 -0.25
N TYR A 229 2.58 -14.12 -0.01
CA TYR A 229 1.37 -14.23 -0.81
C TYR A 229 0.15 -14.55 0.06
N LYS A 230 -1.04 -14.27 -0.47
CA LYS A 230 -2.32 -14.57 0.16
C LYS A 230 -3.34 -15.01 -0.88
N LEU A 231 -4.06 -16.09 -0.57
CA LEU A 231 -5.24 -16.52 -1.32
C LEU A 231 -6.49 -15.76 -0.83
N PHE A 232 -7.28 -15.28 -1.78
CA PHE A 232 -8.58 -14.66 -1.61
C PHE A 232 -9.65 -15.46 -2.36
N ASN A 233 -10.83 -15.58 -1.76
CA ASN A 233 -12.01 -16.23 -2.38
C ASN A 233 -12.81 -15.27 -3.27
N ASN A 234 -12.36 -14.02 -3.40
CA ASN A 234 -13.06 -12.98 -4.14
C ASN A 234 -12.05 -12.05 -4.82
N ARG A 235 -12.08 -12.06 -6.15
CA ARG A 235 -11.24 -11.22 -7.01
C ARG A 235 -11.31 -9.73 -6.67
N LYS A 236 -12.49 -9.21 -6.31
CA LYS A 236 -12.67 -7.80 -5.96
C LYS A 236 -11.95 -7.46 -4.65
N LEU A 237 -11.97 -8.36 -3.67
CA LEU A 237 -11.27 -8.16 -2.38
C LEU A 237 -9.75 -8.20 -2.59
N ALA A 238 -9.25 -9.17 -3.37
CA ALA A 238 -7.83 -9.26 -3.70
C ALA A 238 -7.34 -7.97 -4.40
N ALA A 239 -8.09 -7.49 -5.39
CA ALA A 239 -7.75 -6.26 -6.09
C ALA A 239 -7.80 -5.03 -5.18
N LYS A 240 -8.77 -4.95 -4.27
CA LYS A 240 -8.86 -3.85 -3.31
C LYS A 240 -7.70 -3.87 -2.31
N ALA A 241 -7.35 -5.04 -1.77
CA ALA A 241 -6.17 -5.20 -0.90
C ALA A 241 -4.86 -4.84 -1.61
N TYR A 242 -4.69 -5.26 -2.88
CA TYR A 242 -3.52 -4.88 -3.69
C TYR A 242 -3.42 -3.38 -3.91
N LYS A 243 -4.52 -2.74 -4.34
CA LYS A 243 -4.58 -1.28 -4.52
C LYS A 243 -4.28 -0.53 -3.22
N GLU A 244 -4.81 -1.01 -2.10
CA GLU A 244 -4.56 -0.42 -0.78
C GLU A 244 -3.07 -0.49 -0.41
N CYS A 245 -2.45 -1.66 -0.53
CA CYS A 245 -1.03 -1.84 -0.19
C CYS A 245 -0.10 -1.06 -1.12
N LYS A 246 -0.46 -0.95 -2.40
CA LYS A 246 0.25 -0.12 -3.37
C LYS A 246 0.15 1.36 -3.01
N ARG A 247 -1.06 1.83 -2.67
CA ARG A 247 -1.31 3.22 -2.26
C ARG A 247 -0.55 3.61 -1.00
N THR A 248 -0.43 2.71 -0.02
CA THR A 248 0.30 3.00 1.22
C THR A 248 1.81 2.79 1.12
N GLY A 249 2.35 2.42 -0.05
CA GLY A 249 3.78 2.17 -0.25
C GLY A 249 4.32 0.93 0.48
N VAL A 250 3.45 0.06 1.02
CA VAL A 250 3.87 -1.15 1.76
C VAL A 250 4.61 -2.12 0.84
N LEU A 251 4.23 -2.16 -0.45
CA LEU A 251 4.89 -2.99 -1.45
C LEU A 251 6.35 -2.60 -1.69
N ASP A 252 6.68 -1.31 -1.56
CA ASP A 252 8.04 -0.81 -1.85
C ASP A 252 9.07 -1.26 -0.79
N ILE A 253 8.59 -1.60 0.40
CA ILE A 253 9.39 -2.22 1.47
C ILE A 253 9.93 -3.58 1.01
N PHE A 254 9.10 -4.34 0.29
CA PHE A 254 9.49 -5.67 -0.19
C PHE A 254 10.40 -5.61 -1.42
N LYS A 255 10.32 -4.55 -2.23
CA LYS A 255 11.22 -4.35 -3.38
C LYS A 255 12.66 -4.05 -2.97
N SER A 256 12.84 -3.46 -1.79
CA SER A 256 14.16 -3.16 -1.26
C SER A 256 14.86 -4.45 -0.84
N PRO A 257 16.16 -4.66 -1.11
CA PRO A 257 16.87 -5.85 -0.66
C PRO A 257 16.85 -5.94 0.87
N VAL A 258 16.75 -7.17 1.40
CA VAL A 258 16.76 -7.43 2.85
C VAL A 258 18.08 -6.97 3.43
N GLN A 259 18.04 -6.09 4.44
CA GLN A 259 19.24 -5.65 5.13
C GLN A 259 19.49 -6.50 6.39
N ALA A 260 20.76 -6.72 6.72
CA ALA A 260 21.11 -7.41 7.95
C ALA A 260 20.60 -6.62 9.16
N LYS A 261 19.89 -7.29 10.07
CA LYS A 261 19.28 -6.67 11.27
C LYS A 261 18.20 -5.64 10.94
N GLU A 262 17.48 -5.86 9.84
CA GLU A 262 16.28 -5.11 9.50
C GLU A 262 15.11 -5.53 10.39
N HIS A 263 14.42 -4.55 10.95
CA HIS A 263 13.18 -4.69 11.71
C HIS A 263 12.14 -3.70 11.20
N LEU A 264 10.90 -4.15 11.07
CA LEU A 264 9.81 -3.37 10.49
C LEU A 264 8.86 -2.97 11.60
N ILE A 265 8.73 -1.67 11.83
CA ILE A 265 7.88 -1.10 12.87
C ILE A 265 6.55 -0.70 12.21
N VAL A 266 5.49 -1.43 12.51
CA VAL A 266 4.13 -1.08 12.09
C VAL A 266 3.60 0.00 13.01
N VAL A 267 3.42 1.19 12.45
CA VAL A 267 2.89 2.37 13.14
C VAL A 267 1.37 2.44 12.94
N LYS A 268 0.91 2.18 11.70
CA LYS A 268 -0.50 2.08 11.34
C LYS A 268 -0.75 0.72 10.70
N GLY A 269 -1.60 -0.10 11.31
CA GLY A 269 -1.89 -1.46 10.86
C GLY A 269 -2.90 -2.14 11.77
N GLU A 270 -3.24 -3.40 11.51
CA GLU A 270 -4.16 -4.14 12.37
C GLU A 270 -3.54 -4.46 13.74
N ASN A 271 -2.26 -4.80 13.78
CA ASN A 271 -1.53 -5.02 15.03
C ASN A 271 -0.22 -4.22 15.01
N PRO A 272 -0.23 -2.94 15.43
CA PRO A 272 0.99 -2.15 15.54
C PRO A 272 2.04 -2.83 16.42
N GLY A 273 3.31 -2.82 15.99
CA GLY A 273 4.38 -3.56 16.66
C GLY A 273 5.65 -3.69 15.81
N VAL A 274 6.57 -4.55 16.24
CA VAL A 274 7.83 -4.81 15.55
C VAL A 274 7.84 -6.20 14.94
N TYR A 275 8.07 -6.27 13.63
CA TYR A 275 7.97 -7.48 12.81
C TYR A 275 9.22 -7.68 11.97
N ASN A 276 9.37 -8.91 11.45
CA ASN A 276 10.24 -9.17 10.29
C ASN A 276 9.39 -9.14 9.01
N ARG A 277 10.02 -9.21 7.84
CA ARG A 277 9.32 -9.16 6.54
C ARG A 277 8.23 -10.22 6.40
N CYS A 278 8.53 -11.47 6.77
CA CYS A 278 7.60 -12.59 6.70
C CYS A 278 6.34 -12.42 7.58
N THR A 279 6.51 -11.82 8.76
CA THR A 279 5.42 -11.63 9.75
C THR A 279 4.70 -10.30 9.59
N LEU A 280 5.29 -9.33 8.88
CA LEU A 280 4.71 -8.01 8.65
C LEU A 280 3.31 -8.12 8.04
N MET A 281 3.18 -8.77 6.87
CA MET A 281 1.88 -8.85 6.19
C MET A 281 0.88 -9.74 6.93
N LYS A 282 1.36 -10.84 7.52
CA LYS A 282 0.51 -11.84 8.17
C LYS A 282 -0.07 -11.37 9.50
N HIS A 283 0.76 -10.74 10.33
CA HIS A 283 0.42 -10.39 11.71
C HIS A 283 0.32 -8.89 11.93
N GLY A 284 1.24 -8.09 11.38
CA GLY A 284 1.24 -6.64 11.60
C GLY A 284 0.16 -5.91 10.82
N LEU A 285 0.09 -6.17 9.52
CA LEU A 285 -0.84 -5.50 8.60
C LEU A 285 -2.09 -6.33 8.29
N CYS A 286 -2.09 -7.63 8.59
CA CYS A 286 -3.19 -8.55 8.26
C CYS A 286 -3.70 -8.39 6.82
N TRP A 287 -2.78 -8.30 5.86
CA TRP A 287 -3.06 -8.15 4.42
C TRP A 287 -3.65 -6.80 3.99
N HIS A 288 -3.65 -5.80 4.86
CA HIS A 288 -4.04 -4.42 4.57
C HIS A 288 -2.83 -3.53 4.22
N GLY A 289 -3.14 -2.33 3.72
CA GLY A 289 -2.16 -1.25 3.69
C GLY A 289 -1.88 -0.74 5.10
N GLY A 290 -0.88 0.12 5.23
CA GLY A 290 -0.50 0.67 6.52
C GLY A 290 0.69 1.59 6.45
N LYS A 291 1.15 2.05 7.62
CA LYS A 291 2.37 2.85 7.75
C LYS A 291 3.41 2.02 8.49
N VAL A 292 4.53 1.79 7.83
CA VAL A 292 5.62 0.96 8.35
C VAL A 292 6.91 1.76 8.27
N ILE A 293 7.71 1.69 9.33
CA ILE A 293 9.04 2.29 9.39
C ILE A 293 10.07 1.15 9.35
N VAL A 294 11.05 1.28 8.45
CA VAL A 294 12.19 0.37 8.40
C VAL A 294 13.23 0.83 9.43
N HIS A 295 13.63 -0.08 10.32
CA HIS A 295 14.63 0.16 11.35
C HIS A 295 15.82 -0.80 11.16
N ILE A 296 17.03 -0.26 11.05
CA ILE A 296 18.26 -1.04 10.94
C ILE A 296 18.97 -0.99 12.30
N GLY A 297 19.00 -2.12 13.01
CA GLY A 297 19.47 -2.13 14.40
C GLY A 297 19.13 -3.42 15.12
N THR A 298 19.25 -3.44 16.45
CA THR A 298 18.79 -4.62 17.20
C THR A 298 17.27 -4.61 17.31
N ARG A 299 16.67 -5.79 17.50
CA ARG A 299 15.22 -5.88 17.79
C ARG A 299 14.83 -5.08 19.03
N TYR A 300 15.72 -5.01 20.01
CA TYR A 300 15.53 -4.21 21.21
C TYR A 300 15.41 -2.73 20.87
N ASP A 301 16.31 -2.19 20.04
CA ASP A 301 16.27 -0.79 19.60
C ASP A 301 14.99 -0.47 18.83
N ALA A 302 14.57 -1.36 17.92
CA ALA A 302 13.31 -1.24 17.20
C ALA A 302 12.10 -1.25 18.16
N GLN A 303 12.12 -2.09 19.19
CA GLN A 303 11.07 -2.15 20.21
C GLN A 303 11.01 -0.86 21.04
N GLN A 304 12.17 -0.31 21.43
CA GLN A 304 12.24 0.97 22.13
C GLN A 304 11.71 2.12 21.25
N ALA A 305 12.06 2.13 19.96
CA ALA A 305 11.51 3.09 19.00
C ALA A 305 9.99 2.95 18.88
N PHE A 306 9.45 1.73 18.80
CA PHE A 306 8.01 1.50 18.79
C PHE A 306 7.32 1.99 20.08
N LEU A 307 7.89 1.71 21.26
CA LEU A 307 7.34 2.17 22.54
C LEU A 307 7.34 3.71 22.62
N ALA A 308 8.38 4.37 22.12
CA ALA A 308 8.40 5.83 22.04
C ALA A 308 7.27 6.38 21.15
N LEU A 309 7.06 5.79 19.96
CA LEU A 309 5.94 6.16 19.08
C LEU A 309 4.59 5.92 19.74
N LYS A 310 4.42 4.79 20.43
CA LYS A 310 3.19 4.44 21.14
C LYS A 310 2.89 5.41 22.29
N ASN A 311 3.89 5.74 23.10
CA ASN A 311 3.77 6.69 24.21
C ASN A 311 3.43 8.11 23.72
N ASN A 312 3.86 8.46 22.50
CA ASN A 312 3.53 9.73 21.86
C ASN A 312 2.19 9.70 21.09
N HIS A 313 1.38 8.64 21.24
CA HIS A 313 0.13 8.43 20.51
C HIS A 313 0.26 8.47 18.98
N GLN A 314 1.44 8.12 18.46
CA GLN A 314 1.71 8.10 17.01
C GLN A 314 1.38 6.74 16.37
N THR A 315 0.92 5.76 17.15
CA THR A 315 0.49 4.44 16.66
C THR A 315 -1.02 4.38 16.50
N TYR A 316 -1.50 3.76 15.41
CA TYR A 316 -2.92 3.64 15.10
C TYR A 316 -3.30 2.19 14.76
N GLU A 317 -4.24 1.62 15.52
CA GLU A 317 -4.81 0.29 15.26
C GLU A 317 -5.97 0.41 14.27
N LEU A 318 -5.94 -0.36 13.19
CA LEU A 318 -7.04 -0.42 12.23
C LEU A 318 -8.24 -1.17 12.83
N PRO A 319 -9.49 -0.72 12.59
CA PRO A 319 -10.68 -1.42 13.06
C PRO A 319 -10.76 -2.87 12.55
N LYS A 320 -10.98 -3.83 13.46
CA LYS A 320 -11.07 -5.28 13.15
C LYS A 320 -12.22 -5.64 12.21
N GLU A 321 -13.24 -4.79 12.13
CA GLU A 321 -14.39 -4.95 11.24
C GLU A 321 -14.00 -4.88 9.75
N LYS A 322 -12.82 -4.33 9.43
CA LYS A 322 -12.32 -4.25 8.05
C LYS A 322 -11.62 -5.51 7.57
N ARG A 323 -11.49 -6.56 8.40
CA ARG A 323 -10.90 -7.83 7.98
C ARG A 323 -11.59 -8.33 6.72
N TRP A 324 -10.80 -8.66 5.68
CA TRP A 324 -11.25 -9.06 4.34
C TRP A 324 -12.04 -10.38 4.26
N GLY A 325 -13.10 -10.55 5.06
CA GLY A 325 -13.97 -11.73 5.03
C GLY A 325 -13.22 -13.04 5.30
N LEU A 326 -12.17 -12.99 6.13
CA LEU A 326 -11.41 -14.16 6.56
C LEU A 326 -12.23 -14.91 7.63
N SER A 327 -13.21 -15.70 7.18
CA SER A 327 -13.80 -16.80 7.96
C SER A 327 -13.12 -18.12 7.62
#